data_AF-A0A940D5B6-F1
#
_entry.id   AF-A0A940D5B6-F1
#
_cell.length_a   1.000
_cell.length_b   1.000
_cell.length_c   1.000
_cell.angle_alpha   90.00
_cell.angle_beta   90.00
_cell.angle_gamma   90.00
#
_symmetry.space_group_name_H-M   'P 1'
#
loop_
_entity.id
_entity.type
_entity.pdbx_description
1 polymer ?
#
loop_
_entity_poly.entity_id
_entity_poly.type
_entity_poly.pdbx_seq_one_letter_code
_entity_poly.pdbx_strand_id
1 'polypeptide(L)'
;MDRREFLKLILSASGAAFVYPALPARKFLHAKESGFGIHPFIEDNPDAVFIMHTDVTDIYDSDAKKRAGFSLGSSIFSQVPLDKGGIPLSYKVAIKPNLTALGRWLPNYSLEHSYGVATDPWFVEGIIEAIKNFGFKGNQIYLREVNGPGDWDEHGYISVVERTGVNLKDLSAPVTELNVADVVWRNVDNGGWFLKIPYLWPINAEETFLINVAKFKSHTMGLTLCAKNLQGTIAHYYQQHCCEFAKDMNIDYEHVVPNAKQNIRENYERHLADGIPRWDRPGSESGYEPYGGLDMELWATRCLDNNSVTKPAINIIEGIFGHDGNFHLGPHNGYAENFLSNVIIFGKNPFYVDIIGHWLGGHEPGNFGLFHLAQERGFITTINPARIPLYEWDPETGATPTSLDKIQRTPLLTCYLRRDYNGQTEDLWHLCDEPYDYKDNAISLHRHKSKLSLSLLNQNYPNPFNSFTDISFSIPKDGYVRIEIYDARGNLVGIPINKKMQAGSYLIRWDSKNLPSGIYLYRMLFGGYTQARTMTLVK
;
A
#
# COMPACT_ATOMS: atom_id res chain seq x y z
N MET A 1 36.97 27.63 46.47
CA MET A 1 35.95 28.64 46.79
C MET A 1 35.04 28.07 47.88
N ASP A 2 34.90 28.80 48.99
CA ASP A 2 34.17 28.37 50.19
C ASP A 2 32.67 28.70 50.09
N ARG A 3 31.83 27.82 50.66
CA ARG A 3 30.35 27.81 50.64
C ARG A 3 29.73 29.11 51.21
N ARG A 4 30.51 29.92 51.94
CA ARG A 4 30.11 31.24 52.46
C ARG A 4 30.21 32.39 51.46
N GLU A 5 31.01 32.28 50.41
CA GLU A 5 31.07 33.33 49.37
C GLU A 5 29.92 33.20 48.36
N PHE A 6 29.48 31.98 48.08
CA PHE A 6 28.34 31.72 47.17
C PHE A 6 27.01 32.28 47.70
N LEU A 7 26.81 32.27 49.03
CA LEU A 7 25.58 32.78 49.67
C LEU A 7 25.50 34.31 49.74
N LYS A 8 26.61 35.03 49.60
CA LYS A 8 26.61 36.51 49.53
C LYS A 8 26.22 37.04 48.15
N LEU A 9 26.39 36.24 47.09
CA LEU A 9 26.05 36.64 45.72
C LEU A 9 24.53 36.61 45.47
N ILE A 10 23.77 35.81 46.23
CA ILE A 10 22.32 35.63 46.04
C ILE A 10 21.50 36.73 46.76
N LEU A 11 22.08 37.42 47.75
CA LEU A 11 21.36 38.38 48.59
C LEU A 11 21.53 39.87 48.19
N SER A 12 22.35 40.18 47.19
CA SER A 12 22.56 41.57 46.72
C SER A 12 21.84 41.93 45.43
N ALA A 13 21.09 41.00 44.82
CA ALA A 13 20.36 41.24 43.56
C ALA A 13 18.85 41.40 43.75
N SER A 14 18.40 41.75 44.96
CA SER A 14 16.98 42.02 45.27
C SER A 14 16.81 43.47 45.71
N GLY A 15 16.67 44.40 44.75
CA GLY A 15 16.40 45.80 45.11
C GLY A 15 16.60 46.81 44.00
N ALA A 16 15.77 46.78 42.97
CA ALA A 16 15.45 47.97 42.17
C ALA A 16 14.11 47.76 41.46
N ALA A 17 13.08 48.46 41.94
CA ALA A 17 11.78 48.54 41.27
C ALA A 17 11.93 49.40 40.01
N PHE A 18 11.92 48.77 38.84
CA PHE A 18 11.66 49.44 37.57
C PHE A 18 10.24 49.10 37.12
N VAL A 19 9.39 50.11 37.09
CA VAL A 19 8.07 50.04 36.45
C VAL A 19 8.29 50.03 34.94
N TYR A 20 8.22 48.85 34.33
CA TYR A 20 8.07 48.71 32.88
C TYR A 20 6.58 48.66 32.53
N PRO A 21 6.13 49.26 31.42
CA PRO A 21 4.76 49.11 30.96
C PRO A 21 4.49 47.63 30.68
N ALA A 22 3.37 47.13 31.20
CA ALA A 22 2.97 45.74 31.03
C ALA A 22 2.93 45.37 29.55
N LEU A 23 3.88 44.54 29.12
CA LEU A 23 3.78 43.82 27.86
C LEU A 23 2.52 42.94 27.94
N PRO A 24 1.69 42.89 26.87
CA PRO A 24 0.51 42.04 26.88
C PRO A 24 0.98 40.61 27.13
N ALA A 25 0.34 39.93 28.09
CA ALA A 25 0.61 38.53 28.40
C ALA A 25 0.68 37.75 27.08
N ARG A 26 1.89 37.32 26.70
CA ARG A 26 2.04 36.30 25.66
C ARG A 26 1.22 35.13 26.17
N LYS A 27 0.10 34.86 25.51
CA LYS A 27 -0.54 33.54 25.59
C LYS A 27 0.60 32.56 25.38
N PHE A 28 0.95 31.82 26.43
CA PHE A 28 1.72 30.60 26.26
C PHE A 28 0.87 29.76 25.31
N LEU A 29 1.23 29.78 24.02
CA LEU A 29 0.81 28.73 23.11
C LEU A 29 1.29 27.46 23.79
N HIS A 30 0.36 26.68 24.33
CA HIS A 30 0.66 25.29 24.68
C HIS A 30 1.45 24.73 23.52
N ALA A 31 2.68 24.27 23.77
CA ALA A 31 3.39 23.46 22.80
C ALA A 31 2.42 22.35 22.43
N LYS A 32 1.94 22.36 21.18
CA LYS A 32 0.97 21.36 20.73
C LYS A 32 1.62 20.01 20.96
N GLU A 33 0.95 19.12 21.69
CA GLU A 33 1.43 17.76 21.87
C GLU A 33 1.72 17.18 20.48
N SER A 34 2.97 16.76 20.28
CA SER A 34 3.40 16.15 19.04
C SER A 34 3.22 14.64 19.15
N GLY A 35 2.51 14.08 18.18
CA GLY A 35 2.42 12.66 17.95
C GLY A 35 3.48 12.17 16.96
N PHE A 36 3.33 10.90 16.60
CA PHE A 36 4.09 10.19 15.57
C PHE A 36 3.25 10.09 14.29
N GLY A 37 3.89 10.10 13.12
CA GLY A 37 3.18 9.94 11.86
C GLY A 37 4.12 9.79 10.67
N ILE A 38 3.55 9.82 9.48
CA ILE A 38 4.30 9.82 8.22
C ILE A 38 4.76 11.24 7.89
N HIS A 39 5.89 11.37 7.20
CA HIS A 39 6.41 12.63 6.71
C HIS A 39 5.33 13.40 5.92
N PRO A 40 5.09 14.70 6.18
CA PRO A 40 3.97 15.45 5.60
C PRO A 40 3.91 15.41 4.07
N PHE A 41 5.06 15.49 3.40
CA PHE A 41 5.09 15.40 1.93
C PHE A 41 4.53 14.07 1.40
N ILE A 42 4.80 12.95 2.08
CA ILE A 42 4.26 11.64 1.69
C ILE A 42 2.76 11.59 1.97
N GLU A 43 2.33 12.14 3.12
CA GLU A 43 0.92 12.17 3.51
C GLU A 43 0.07 13.04 2.56
N ASP A 44 0.62 14.16 2.09
CA ASP A 44 -0.02 15.07 1.14
C ASP A 44 -0.01 14.53 -0.31
N ASN A 45 0.76 13.46 -0.59
CA ASN A 45 0.87 12.83 -1.91
C ASN A 45 0.59 11.31 -1.84
N PRO A 46 -0.65 10.90 -1.49
CA PRO A 46 -0.96 9.49 -1.22
C PRO A 46 -0.90 8.57 -2.46
N ASP A 47 -0.96 9.15 -3.66
CA ASP A 47 -0.84 8.41 -4.91
C ASP A 47 0.61 8.37 -5.45
N ALA A 48 1.54 9.08 -4.80
CA ALA A 48 2.94 9.09 -5.21
C ALA A 48 3.69 7.83 -4.73
N VAL A 49 4.70 7.46 -5.51
CA VAL A 49 5.68 6.43 -5.17
C VAL A 49 7.05 7.08 -5.05
N PHE A 50 7.80 6.62 -4.07
CA PHE A 50 9.11 7.14 -3.69
C PHE A 50 10.14 6.04 -3.81
N ILE A 51 11.33 6.41 -4.30
CA ILE A 51 12.45 5.51 -4.53
C ILE A 51 13.64 6.03 -3.73
N MET A 52 14.05 5.29 -2.72
CA MET A 52 15.28 5.56 -1.99
C MET A 52 16.35 4.58 -2.44
N HIS A 53 17.49 5.09 -2.91
CA HIS A 53 18.63 4.25 -3.26
C HIS A 53 19.42 3.86 -2.00
N THR A 54 20.02 2.69 -2.02
CA THR A 54 20.91 2.22 -0.96
C THR A 54 22.34 2.05 -1.46
N ASP A 55 23.30 2.19 -0.55
CA ASP A 55 24.73 2.00 -0.81
C ASP A 55 25.23 0.59 -0.42
N VAL A 56 24.31 -0.37 -0.26
CA VAL A 56 24.65 -1.75 0.12
C VAL A 56 25.39 -2.43 -1.04
N THR A 57 26.66 -2.73 -0.83
CA THR A 57 27.50 -3.36 -1.86
C THR A 57 27.52 -4.89 -1.79
N ASP A 58 27.03 -5.46 -0.69
CA ASP A 58 27.01 -6.90 -0.44
C ASP A 58 25.71 -7.27 0.29
N ILE A 59 24.97 -8.25 -0.23
CA ILE A 59 23.72 -8.75 0.37
C ILE A 59 23.94 -9.37 1.76
N TYR A 60 25.17 -9.74 2.10
CA TYR A 60 25.53 -10.29 3.41
C TYR A 60 25.95 -9.23 4.43
N ASP A 61 26.14 -7.96 4.01
CA ASP A 61 26.48 -6.86 4.92
C ASP A 61 25.25 -6.45 5.75
N SER A 62 25.14 -7.08 6.92
CA SER A 62 24.04 -6.87 7.86
C SER A 62 24.00 -5.45 8.41
N ASP A 63 25.16 -4.82 8.62
CA ASP A 63 25.24 -3.47 9.14
C ASP A 63 24.78 -2.45 8.09
N ALA A 64 25.16 -2.64 6.82
CA ALA A 64 24.69 -1.78 5.73
C ALA A 64 23.17 -1.89 5.53
N LYS A 65 22.61 -3.11 5.55
CA LYS A 65 21.16 -3.32 5.44
C LYS A 65 20.41 -2.69 6.61
N LYS A 66 20.94 -2.80 7.84
CA LYS A 66 20.38 -2.13 9.02
C LYS A 66 20.43 -0.61 8.90
N ARG A 67 21.56 -0.05 8.45
CA ARG A 67 21.68 1.41 8.19
C ARG A 67 20.67 1.89 7.16
N ALA A 68 20.45 1.13 6.08
CA ALA A 68 19.43 1.45 5.08
C ALA A 68 18.02 1.51 5.69
N GLY A 69 17.64 0.52 6.51
CA GLY A 69 16.36 0.51 7.21
C GLY A 69 16.20 1.65 8.21
N PHE A 70 17.27 1.96 8.95
CA PHE A 70 17.28 3.07 9.90
C PHE A 70 17.18 4.44 9.20
N SER A 71 17.91 4.62 8.10
CA SER A 71 17.89 5.85 7.29
C SER A 71 16.51 6.09 6.66
N LEU A 72 15.89 5.03 6.12
CA LEU A 72 14.51 5.11 5.65
C LEU A 72 13.57 5.51 6.78
N GLY A 73 13.55 4.75 7.87
CA GLY A 73 12.63 5.00 8.99
C GLY A 73 12.79 6.41 9.57
N SER A 74 14.03 6.88 9.71
CA SER A 74 14.32 8.21 10.25
C SER A 74 13.89 9.36 9.33
N SER A 75 13.75 9.12 8.03
CA SER A 75 13.34 10.14 7.06
C SER A 75 11.85 10.11 6.72
N ILE A 76 11.21 8.93 6.73
CA ILE A 76 9.78 8.81 6.36
C ILE A 76 8.83 8.95 7.55
N PHE A 77 9.30 8.74 8.78
CA PHE A 77 8.52 9.00 9.99
C PHE A 77 8.83 10.39 10.53
N SER A 78 7.82 11.06 11.08
CA SER A 78 7.97 12.42 11.56
C SER A 78 7.16 12.69 12.83
N GLN A 79 7.56 13.76 13.53
CA GLN A 79 6.77 14.36 14.59
C GLN A 79 5.62 15.17 13.95
N VAL A 80 4.40 14.68 14.16
CA VAL A 80 3.19 15.30 13.60
C VAL A 80 2.31 15.78 14.76
N PRO A 81 1.88 17.05 14.81
CA PRO A 81 0.95 17.51 15.84
C PRO A 81 -0.33 16.64 15.88
N LEU A 82 -0.82 16.33 17.09
CA LEU A 82 -2.02 15.48 17.24
C LEU A 82 -3.24 16.06 16.52
N ASP A 83 -3.39 17.39 16.51
CA ASP A 83 -4.47 18.09 15.80
C ASP A 83 -4.32 18.11 14.27
N LYS A 84 -3.19 17.61 13.75
CA LYS A 84 -2.91 17.44 12.33
C LYS A 84 -2.81 15.96 11.92
N GLY A 85 -3.39 15.06 12.71
CA GLY A 85 -3.42 13.63 12.40
C GLY A 85 -2.22 12.83 12.91
N GLY A 86 -1.33 13.43 13.69
CA GLY A 86 -0.32 12.68 14.43
C GLY A 86 -0.96 11.75 15.45
N ILE A 87 -0.38 10.57 15.64
CA ILE A 87 -0.87 9.58 16.58
C ILE A 87 -0.14 9.66 17.93
N PRO A 88 -0.83 9.44 19.06
CA PRO A 88 -0.19 9.37 20.37
C PRO A 88 0.82 8.22 20.48
N LEU A 89 1.88 8.41 21.27
CA LEU A 89 2.87 7.35 21.56
C LEU A 89 2.32 6.20 22.44
N SER A 90 1.07 6.30 22.90
CA SER A 90 0.34 5.20 23.53
C SER A 90 -0.14 4.15 22.53
N TYR A 91 -0.17 4.48 21.23
CA TYR A 91 -0.56 3.56 20.18
C TYR A 91 0.41 2.39 20.05
N LYS A 92 -0.07 1.34 19.39
CA LYS A 92 0.75 0.18 19.01
C LYS A 92 1.27 0.38 17.60
N VAL A 93 2.45 -0.14 17.33
CA VAL A 93 2.99 -0.20 15.96
C VAL A 93 2.97 -1.65 15.52
N ALA A 94 2.29 -1.95 14.43
CA ALA A 94 2.35 -3.26 13.80
C ALA A 94 3.22 -3.17 12.56
N ILE A 95 4.16 -4.10 12.40
CA ILE A 95 4.99 -4.23 11.21
C ILE A 95 4.69 -5.59 10.60
N LYS A 96 4.33 -5.59 9.32
CA LYS A 96 4.13 -6.79 8.51
C LYS A 96 5.34 -6.99 7.59
N PRO A 97 6.40 -7.70 8.03
CA PRO A 97 7.44 -8.18 7.12
C PRO A 97 6.90 -9.31 6.24
N ASN A 98 7.57 -9.64 5.13
CA ASN A 98 7.31 -10.86 4.37
C ASN A 98 8.10 -12.02 4.99
N LEU A 99 7.47 -12.88 5.81
CA LEU A 99 8.10 -14.14 6.25
C LEU A 99 7.32 -15.29 5.66
N THR A 100 8.05 -16.22 5.06
CA THR A 100 7.47 -17.38 4.39
C THR A 100 8.31 -18.61 4.68
N ALA A 101 7.76 -19.77 4.36
CA ALA A 101 8.47 -21.03 4.51
C ALA A 101 9.74 -21.08 3.66
N LEU A 102 10.82 -21.58 4.26
CA LEU A 102 12.17 -21.77 3.70
C LEU A 102 12.27 -22.97 2.74
N GLY A 103 11.16 -23.61 2.38
CA GLY A 103 11.19 -24.67 1.37
C GLY A 103 12.12 -25.84 1.70
N ARG A 104 12.36 -26.16 2.99
CA ARG A 104 13.31 -27.22 3.43
C ARG A 104 13.06 -28.60 2.80
N TRP A 105 11.85 -28.81 2.28
CA TRP A 105 11.45 -30.03 1.56
C TRP A 105 12.02 -30.11 0.14
N LEU A 106 12.62 -29.05 -0.39
CA LEU A 106 13.22 -29.05 -1.71
C LEU A 106 14.59 -29.74 -1.65
N PRO A 107 14.91 -30.60 -2.65
CA PRO A 107 16.06 -31.51 -2.59
C PRO A 107 17.42 -30.83 -2.49
N ASN A 108 17.50 -29.52 -2.80
CA ASN A 108 18.74 -28.75 -2.83
C ASN A 108 18.65 -27.44 -2.03
N TYR A 109 17.93 -27.44 -0.91
CA TYR A 109 17.83 -26.27 -0.02
C TYR A 109 19.22 -25.77 0.44
N SER A 110 19.44 -24.46 0.35
CA SER A 110 20.49 -23.75 1.05
C SER A 110 19.91 -22.49 1.70
N LEU A 111 20.39 -22.17 2.91
CA LEU A 111 19.98 -20.96 3.62
C LEU A 111 20.36 -19.71 2.82
N GLU A 112 21.51 -19.74 2.15
CA GLU A 112 22.01 -18.65 1.31
C GLU A 112 21.05 -18.28 0.18
N HIS A 113 20.53 -19.27 -0.57
CA HIS A 113 19.58 -19.03 -1.65
C HIS A 113 18.19 -18.64 -1.14
N SER A 114 17.91 -18.92 0.14
CA SER A 114 16.61 -18.65 0.76
C SER A 114 16.43 -17.20 1.21
N TYR A 115 17.50 -16.42 1.38
CA TYR A 115 17.40 -15.07 1.95
C TYR A 115 16.53 -14.13 1.12
N GLY A 116 16.43 -14.34 -0.19
CA GLY A 116 15.55 -13.55 -1.06
C GLY A 116 14.06 -13.86 -0.93
N VAL A 117 13.68 -14.92 -0.23
CA VAL A 117 12.28 -15.28 -0.06
C VAL A 117 11.60 -14.47 1.06
N ALA A 118 12.36 -13.84 1.96
CA ALA A 118 11.84 -13.07 3.08
C ALA A 118 12.37 -11.63 3.11
N THR A 119 11.65 -10.74 3.79
CA THR A 119 12.13 -9.39 4.07
C THR A 119 13.33 -9.46 4.99
N ASP A 120 14.41 -8.75 4.65
CA ASP A 120 15.65 -8.79 5.43
C ASP A 120 15.46 -8.38 6.90
N PRO A 121 15.89 -9.20 7.88
CA PRO A 121 15.68 -8.93 9.30
C PRO A 121 16.43 -7.68 9.79
N TRP A 122 17.61 -7.40 9.24
CA TRP A 122 18.45 -6.26 9.65
C TRP A 122 17.86 -4.95 9.15
N PHE A 123 17.33 -4.94 7.93
CA PHE A 123 16.55 -3.82 7.42
C PHE A 123 15.34 -3.51 8.32
N VAL A 124 14.57 -4.53 8.72
CA VAL A 124 13.43 -4.36 9.64
C VAL A 124 13.89 -3.88 11.01
N GLU A 125 15.02 -4.38 11.53
CA GLU A 125 15.62 -3.88 12.78
C GLU A 125 15.96 -2.39 12.70
N GLY A 126 16.53 -1.92 11.59
CA GLY A 126 16.79 -0.50 11.36
C GLY A 126 15.52 0.35 11.43
N ILE A 127 14.43 -0.11 10.81
CA ILE A 127 13.11 0.55 10.89
C ILE A 127 12.61 0.60 12.34
N ILE A 128 12.73 -0.51 13.09
CA ILE A 128 12.34 -0.58 14.50
C ILE A 128 13.12 0.43 15.35
N GLU A 129 14.44 0.54 15.14
CA GLU A 129 15.28 1.50 15.86
C GLU A 129 14.90 2.95 15.55
N ALA A 130 14.61 3.26 14.29
CA ALA A 130 14.11 4.58 13.91
C ALA A 130 12.79 4.92 14.63
N ILE A 131 11.85 3.98 14.73
CA ILE A 131 10.58 4.16 15.44
C ILE A 131 10.81 4.35 16.95
N LYS A 132 11.73 3.60 17.55
CA LYS A 132 12.08 3.73 18.97
C LYS A 132 12.67 5.11 19.29
N ASN A 133 13.34 5.78 18.34
CA ASN A 133 13.82 7.16 18.52
C ASN A 133 12.70 8.20 18.71
N PHE A 134 11.46 7.88 18.31
CA PHE A 134 10.28 8.71 18.61
C PHE A 134 9.68 8.44 20.00
N GLY A 135 10.21 7.47 20.74
CA GLY A 135 9.81 7.17 22.13
C GLY A 135 8.95 5.91 22.31
N PHE A 136 8.70 5.13 21.25
CA PHE A 136 8.05 3.83 21.38
C PHE A 136 8.95 2.82 22.09
N LYS A 137 8.36 1.98 22.94
CA LYS A 137 9.04 0.85 23.57
C LYS A 137 8.94 -0.39 22.68
N GLY A 138 9.91 -1.29 22.78
CA GLY A 138 9.91 -2.54 22.01
C GLY A 138 8.60 -3.31 22.17
N ASN A 139 8.10 -3.45 23.40
CA ASN A 139 6.85 -4.16 23.69
C ASN A 139 5.57 -3.49 23.17
N GLN A 140 5.65 -2.31 22.55
CA GLN A 140 4.56 -1.65 21.82
C GLN A 140 4.62 -1.91 20.31
N ILE A 141 5.69 -2.55 19.82
CA ILE A 141 5.92 -2.86 18.41
C ILE A 141 5.71 -4.36 18.19
N TYR A 142 4.92 -4.70 17.19
CA TYR A 142 4.44 -6.05 16.92
C TYR A 142 4.81 -6.48 15.51
N LEU A 143 5.66 -7.48 15.40
CA LEU A 143 5.91 -8.19 14.15
C LEU A 143 4.82 -9.23 13.96
N ARG A 144 4.12 -9.20 12.81
CA ARG A 144 3.02 -10.13 12.54
C ARG A 144 3.17 -10.81 11.20
N GLU A 145 3.12 -12.13 11.23
CA GLU A 145 3.07 -13.02 10.09
C GLU A 145 2.47 -14.35 10.57
N VAL A 146 1.58 -14.93 9.77
CA VAL A 146 0.95 -16.22 10.06
C VAL A 146 1.78 -17.39 9.52
N ASN A 147 2.64 -17.13 8.53
CA ASN A 147 3.39 -18.15 7.79
C ASN A 147 4.80 -18.38 8.35
N GLY A 148 5.25 -19.63 8.25
CA GLY A 148 6.64 -20.03 8.50
C GLY A 148 7.19 -19.78 9.92
N PRO A 149 6.44 -19.95 11.03
CA PRO A 149 6.99 -19.72 12.37
C PRO A 149 8.21 -20.59 12.68
N GLY A 150 8.26 -21.82 12.14
CA GLY A 150 9.42 -22.71 12.27
C GLY A 150 10.68 -22.21 11.57
N ASP A 151 10.57 -21.20 10.70
CA ASP A 151 11.68 -20.66 9.90
C ASP A 151 12.14 -19.27 10.37
N TRP A 152 11.45 -18.65 11.34
CA TRP A 152 11.77 -17.29 11.78
C TRP A 152 13.16 -17.15 12.41
N ASP A 153 13.67 -18.19 13.06
CA ASP A 153 15.01 -18.19 13.64
C ASP A 153 16.10 -18.20 12.57
N GLU A 154 15.96 -19.06 11.57
CA GLU A 154 16.88 -19.12 10.41
C GLU A 154 16.82 -17.84 9.56
N HIS A 155 15.66 -17.18 9.50
CA HIS A 155 15.52 -15.84 8.92
C HIS A 155 16.05 -14.71 9.82
N GLY A 156 16.56 -15.00 11.01
CA GLY A 156 17.17 -14.04 11.94
C GLY A 156 16.19 -13.19 12.77
N TYR A 157 14.89 -13.44 12.68
CA TYR A 157 13.86 -12.62 13.35
C TYR A 157 13.79 -12.84 14.86
N ILE A 158 14.15 -14.02 15.35
CA ILE A 158 14.26 -14.27 16.79
C ILE A 158 15.36 -13.39 17.41
N SER A 159 16.51 -13.27 16.75
CA SER A 159 17.57 -12.39 17.23
C SER A 159 17.20 -10.90 17.17
N VAL A 160 16.42 -10.48 16.16
CA VAL A 160 15.85 -9.11 16.12
C VAL A 160 14.96 -8.87 17.34
N VAL A 161 14.10 -9.82 17.70
CA VAL A 161 13.22 -9.74 18.87
C VAL A 161 14.02 -9.58 20.16
N GLU A 162 15.06 -10.38 20.36
CA GLU A 162 15.93 -10.32 21.53
C GLU A 162 16.63 -8.96 21.68
N ARG A 163 17.15 -8.40 20.57
CA ARG A 163 17.85 -7.10 20.58
C ARG A 163 16.90 -5.92 20.77
N THR A 164 15.72 -5.98 20.19
CA THR A 164 14.82 -4.81 20.11
C THR A 164 13.73 -4.79 21.16
N GLY A 165 13.37 -5.96 21.71
CA GLY A 165 12.28 -6.17 22.65
C GLY A 165 10.88 -6.15 22.00
N VAL A 166 10.81 -6.28 20.67
CA VAL A 166 9.53 -6.30 19.93
C VAL A 166 8.77 -7.62 20.13
N ASN A 167 7.46 -7.58 19.87
CA ASN A 167 6.64 -8.77 20.01
C ASN A 167 6.53 -9.52 18.67
N LEU A 168 7.06 -10.75 18.63
CA LEU A 168 6.80 -11.75 17.61
C LEU A 168 6.19 -12.97 18.31
N LYS A 169 5.04 -13.43 17.84
CA LYS A 169 4.29 -14.53 18.46
C LYS A 169 3.78 -15.46 17.36
N ASP A 170 3.99 -16.76 17.55
CA ASP A 170 3.40 -17.77 16.69
C ASP A 170 1.88 -17.75 16.85
N LEU A 171 1.18 -17.40 15.76
CA LEU A 171 -0.27 -17.38 15.64
C LEU A 171 -0.70 -18.19 14.39
N SER A 172 0.07 -19.22 14.05
CA SER A 172 -0.16 -20.06 12.86
C SER A 172 -1.24 -21.13 13.05
N ALA A 173 -1.74 -21.33 14.27
CA ALA A 173 -2.86 -22.23 14.54
C ALA A 173 -4.15 -21.77 13.82
N PRO A 174 -5.07 -22.69 13.47
CA PRO A 174 -6.39 -22.35 12.94
C PRO A 174 -7.09 -21.28 13.77
N VAL A 175 -7.81 -20.35 13.11
CA VAL A 175 -8.48 -19.24 13.82
C VAL A 175 -9.42 -19.72 14.94
N THR A 176 -9.99 -20.92 14.82
CA THR A 176 -10.85 -21.56 15.81
C THR A 176 -10.13 -21.98 17.10
N GLU A 177 -8.81 -22.08 17.06
CA GLU A 177 -7.95 -22.49 18.18
C GLU A 177 -7.20 -21.29 18.82
N LEU A 178 -7.20 -20.13 18.16
CA LEU A 178 -6.59 -18.92 18.69
C LEU A 178 -7.42 -18.32 19.83
N ASN A 179 -6.74 -17.69 20.79
CA ASN A 179 -7.44 -16.90 21.79
C ASN A 179 -8.17 -15.74 21.12
N VAL A 180 -9.37 -15.41 21.61
CA VAL A 180 -10.16 -14.27 21.08
C VAL A 180 -9.37 -12.96 21.14
N ALA A 181 -8.49 -12.78 22.13
CA ALA A 181 -7.64 -11.60 22.26
C ALA A 181 -6.54 -11.50 21.18
N ASP A 182 -6.21 -12.59 20.50
CA ASP A 182 -5.21 -12.64 19.44
C ASP A 182 -5.81 -12.38 18.04
N VAL A 183 -7.14 -12.19 17.94
CA VAL A 183 -7.85 -12.07 16.66
C VAL A 183 -8.69 -10.79 16.60
N VAL A 184 -8.55 -10.05 15.51
CA VAL A 184 -9.41 -8.92 15.17
C VAL A 184 -10.24 -9.27 13.94
N TRP A 185 -11.55 -9.33 14.10
CA TRP A 185 -12.45 -9.57 12.97
C TRP A 185 -12.82 -8.26 12.29
N ARG A 186 -12.75 -8.22 10.95
CA ARG A 186 -13.25 -7.11 10.14
C ARG A 186 -14.24 -7.61 9.10
N ASN A 187 -15.35 -6.88 8.97
CA ASN A 187 -16.31 -7.10 7.89
C ASN A 187 -15.73 -6.51 6.60
N VAL A 188 -16.00 -7.16 5.48
CA VAL A 188 -15.59 -6.72 4.15
C VAL A 188 -16.82 -6.20 3.43
N ASP A 189 -16.96 -4.88 3.39
CA ASP A 189 -18.05 -4.24 2.68
C ASP A 189 -17.86 -4.43 1.17
N ASN A 190 -18.86 -5.02 0.51
CA ASN A 190 -18.81 -5.35 -0.94
C ASN A 190 -17.64 -6.28 -1.32
N GLY A 191 -17.36 -7.29 -0.49
CA GLY A 191 -16.40 -8.33 -0.84
C GLY A 191 -16.83 -9.14 -2.07
N GLY A 192 -15.86 -9.64 -2.82
CA GLY A 192 -16.11 -10.59 -3.93
C GLY A 192 -16.05 -12.04 -3.47
N TRP A 193 -15.27 -12.33 -2.42
CA TRP A 193 -15.15 -13.63 -1.78
C TRP A 193 -15.50 -13.56 -0.29
N PHE A 194 -14.91 -12.63 0.47
CA PHE A 194 -15.09 -12.56 1.92
C PHE A 194 -16.22 -11.60 2.31
N LEU A 195 -17.04 -12.00 3.28
CA LEU A 195 -17.89 -11.10 4.08
C LEU A 195 -17.18 -10.64 5.35
N LYS A 196 -16.26 -11.46 5.87
CA LYS A 196 -15.54 -11.22 7.13
C LYS A 196 -14.18 -11.90 7.12
N ILE A 197 -13.16 -11.23 7.64
CA ILE A 197 -11.78 -11.73 7.69
C ILE A 197 -11.23 -11.61 9.13
N PRO A 198 -10.60 -12.67 9.68
CA PRO A 198 -9.89 -12.63 10.96
C PRO A 198 -8.43 -12.21 10.79
N TYR A 199 -8.00 -11.18 11.51
CA TYR A 199 -6.64 -10.64 11.48
C TYR A 199 -5.89 -10.96 12.77
N LEU A 200 -4.58 -11.15 12.66
CA LEU A 200 -3.68 -11.32 13.79
C LEU A 200 -3.58 -10.01 14.59
N TRP A 201 -4.00 -9.98 15.85
CA TRP A 201 -3.92 -8.79 16.68
C TRP A 201 -2.46 -8.30 16.84
N PRO A 202 -2.15 -7.00 16.70
CA PRO A 202 -3.08 -5.86 16.65
C PRO A 202 -3.42 -5.37 15.22
N ILE A 203 -3.21 -6.18 14.18
CA ILE A 203 -3.58 -5.77 12.81
C ILE A 203 -5.06 -5.40 12.76
N ASN A 204 -5.35 -4.24 12.19
CA ASN A 204 -6.68 -3.64 12.13
C ASN A 204 -7.33 -3.42 13.51
N ALA A 205 -6.63 -3.50 14.65
CA ALA A 205 -7.17 -3.06 15.93
C ALA A 205 -7.27 -1.52 15.97
N GLU A 206 -8.12 -1.00 16.86
CA GLU A 206 -8.06 0.44 17.18
C GLU A 206 -6.69 0.81 17.74
N GLU A 207 -6.31 2.08 17.60
CA GLU A 207 -5.05 2.62 18.13
C GLU A 207 -3.79 1.89 17.65
N THR A 208 -3.77 1.45 16.38
CA THR A 208 -2.65 0.74 15.77
C THR A 208 -2.15 1.45 14.52
N PHE A 209 -0.84 1.64 14.44
CA PHE A 209 -0.12 2.14 13.28
C PHE A 209 0.50 0.98 12.52
N LEU A 210 0.01 0.70 11.31
CA LEU A 210 0.45 -0.45 10.51
C LEU A 210 1.48 -0.04 9.46
N ILE A 211 2.62 -0.71 9.45
CA ILE A 211 3.68 -0.60 8.44
C ILE A 211 3.74 -1.92 7.67
N ASN A 212 3.63 -1.86 6.35
CA ASN A 212 3.71 -3.04 5.49
C ASN A 212 5.06 -3.06 4.78
N VAL A 213 5.87 -4.09 5.03
CA VAL A 213 7.22 -4.24 4.46
C VAL A 213 7.29 -5.55 3.69
N ALA A 214 7.13 -5.46 2.37
CA ALA A 214 7.25 -6.58 1.45
C ALA A 214 8.71 -6.80 1.04
N LYS A 215 9.00 -7.98 0.49
CA LYS A 215 10.27 -8.30 -0.16
C LYS A 215 10.14 -8.08 -1.67
N PHE A 216 11.17 -7.56 -2.33
CA PHE A 216 11.22 -7.47 -3.78
C PHE A 216 11.47 -8.86 -4.40
N LYS A 217 10.40 -9.63 -4.61
CA LYS A 217 10.52 -11.01 -5.09
C LYS A 217 9.44 -11.43 -6.06
N SER A 218 9.81 -12.38 -6.90
CA SER A 218 8.93 -13.14 -7.79
C SER A 218 8.22 -14.31 -7.07
N HIS A 219 7.17 -14.82 -7.71
CA HIS A 219 6.35 -15.95 -7.29
C HIS A 219 5.48 -16.40 -8.48
N THR A 220 4.70 -17.47 -8.32
CA THR A 220 3.65 -17.89 -9.28
C THR A 220 2.58 -16.84 -9.62
N MET A 221 2.47 -15.74 -8.87
CA MET A 221 1.54 -14.63 -9.13
C MET A 221 2.21 -13.39 -9.74
N GLY A 222 3.43 -13.53 -10.29
CA GLY A 222 4.21 -12.40 -10.80
C GLY A 222 5.24 -11.95 -9.77
N LEU A 223 5.25 -10.67 -9.42
CA LEU A 223 5.95 -10.20 -8.22
C LEU A 223 4.98 -10.09 -7.04
N THR A 224 5.42 -10.57 -5.88
CA THR A 224 4.58 -10.64 -4.68
C THR A 224 4.99 -9.62 -3.64
N LEU A 225 4.50 -8.41 -3.86
CA LEU A 225 4.94 -7.19 -3.18
C LEU A 225 3.91 -6.76 -2.11
N CYS A 226 3.66 -5.46 -1.93
CA CYS A 226 2.90 -4.92 -0.80
C CYS A 226 1.46 -5.41 -0.74
N ALA A 227 0.72 -5.46 -1.85
CA ALA A 227 -0.70 -5.84 -1.83
C ALA A 227 -0.88 -7.30 -1.37
N LYS A 228 -0.04 -8.22 -1.88
CA LYS A 228 -0.07 -9.62 -1.46
C LYS A 228 0.54 -9.81 -0.07
N ASN A 229 1.53 -9.02 0.32
CA ASN A 229 2.20 -9.18 1.62
C ASN A 229 1.22 -9.09 2.81
N LEU A 230 0.16 -8.29 2.71
CA LEU A 230 -0.87 -8.19 3.73
C LEU A 230 -1.65 -9.50 3.96
N GLN A 231 -1.61 -10.45 3.04
CA GLN A 231 -2.21 -11.78 3.23
C GLN A 231 -1.68 -12.46 4.50
N GLY A 232 -0.40 -12.29 4.83
CA GLY A 232 0.20 -12.89 6.02
C GLY A 232 -0.26 -12.27 7.35
N THR A 233 -1.10 -11.22 7.31
CA THR A 233 -1.73 -10.65 8.53
C THR A 233 -3.01 -11.37 8.94
N ILE A 234 -3.50 -12.28 8.11
CA ILE A 234 -4.77 -12.99 8.30
C ILE A 234 -4.51 -14.28 9.06
N ALA A 235 -5.44 -14.67 9.95
CA ALA A 235 -5.34 -15.91 10.71
C ALA A 235 -5.42 -17.16 9.80
N HIS A 236 -4.92 -18.29 10.31
CA HIS A 236 -4.78 -19.51 9.52
C HIS A 236 -6.12 -20.02 8.94
N TYR A 237 -6.01 -20.68 7.78
CA TYR A 237 -7.01 -20.98 6.75
C TYR A 237 -7.49 -19.77 5.93
N TYR A 238 -7.85 -18.65 6.58
CA TYR A 238 -8.36 -17.47 5.86
C TYR A 238 -7.28 -16.80 5.01
N GLN A 239 -6.01 -16.91 5.40
CA GLN A 239 -4.88 -16.38 4.62
C GLN A 239 -4.63 -17.15 3.33
N GLN A 240 -5.24 -18.31 3.07
CA GLN A 240 -4.90 -19.18 1.93
C GLN A 240 -5.46 -18.68 0.58
N HIS A 241 -5.20 -17.42 0.23
CA HIS A 241 -5.74 -16.78 -0.97
C HIS A 241 -5.29 -17.47 -2.26
N CYS A 242 -4.10 -18.07 -2.22
CA CYS A 242 -3.46 -18.76 -3.33
C CYS A 242 -4.07 -20.12 -3.64
N CYS A 243 -5.03 -20.63 -2.86
CA CYS A 243 -5.67 -21.91 -3.18
C CYS A 243 -6.47 -21.82 -4.48
N GLU A 244 -6.27 -22.84 -5.33
CA GLU A 244 -6.94 -23.08 -6.61
C GLU A 244 -8.46 -22.96 -6.52
N PHE A 245 -9.11 -22.64 -7.63
CA PHE A 245 -10.56 -22.45 -7.70
C PHE A 245 -11.35 -23.70 -7.31
N ALA A 246 -10.83 -24.88 -7.67
CA ALA A 246 -11.42 -26.16 -7.31
C ALA A 246 -11.31 -26.46 -5.79
N LYS A 247 -10.29 -25.91 -5.12
CA LYS A 247 -9.99 -26.20 -3.72
C LYS A 247 -10.83 -25.35 -2.76
N ASP A 248 -11.15 -25.92 -1.60
CA ASP A 248 -11.79 -25.22 -0.50
C ASP A 248 -10.75 -24.69 0.52
N MET A 249 -11.00 -23.53 1.12
CA MET A 249 -10.11 -22.88 2.09
C MET A 249 -10.27 -23.43 3.52
N ASN A 250 -11.19 -24.37 3.78
CA ASN A 250 -11.49 -24.88 5.13
C ASN A 250 -11.78 -23.75 6.14
N ILE A 251 -12.68 -22.85 5.74
CA ILE A 251 -13.12 -21.69 6.53
C ILE A 251 -14.62 -21.79 6.83
N ASP A 252 -15.11 -20.89 7.68
CA ASP A 252 -16.54 -20.76 7.92
C ASP A 252 -17.20 -20.11 6.70
N TYR A 253 -18.08 -20.86 6.03
CA TYR A 253 -18.77 -20.39 4.83
C TYR A 253 -19.80 -19.29 5.10
N GLU A 254 -20.22 -19.07 6.35
CA GLU A 254 -21.01 -17.88 6.71
C GLU A 254 -20.21 -16.58 6.53
N HIS A 255 -18.88 -16.68 6.50
CA HIS A 255 -18.00 -15.55 6.21
C HIS A 255 -17.63 -15.40 4.72
N VAL A 256 -18.24 -16.22 3.84
CA VAL A 256 -18.04 -16.17 2.38
C VAL A 256 -19.27 -15.58 1.71
N VAL A 257 -19.05 -14.77 0.67
CA VAL A 257 -20.14 -14.17 -0.11
C VAL A 257 -20.99 -15.27 -0.75
N PRO A 258 -22.33 -15.23 -0.63
CA PRO A 258 -23.20 -16.17 -1.30
C PRO A 258 -22.95 -16.19 -2.82
N ASN A 259 -22.85 -17.39 -3.40
CA ASN A 259 -22.52 -17.60 -4.82
C ASN A 259 -21.17 -17.03 -5.27
N ALA A 260 -20.21 -16.79 -4.36
CA ALA A 260 -18.88 -16.24 -4.68
C ALA A 260 -18.20 -16.94 -5.87
N LYS A 261 -18.16 -18.28 -5.88
CA LYS A 261 -17.55 -19.05 -6.99
C LYS A 261 -18.22 -18.78 -8.33
N GLN A 262 -19.55 -18.67 -8.38
CA GLN A 262 -20.27 -18.35 -9.60
C GLN A 262 -19.96 -16.92 -10.07
N ASN A 263 -20.04 -15.94 -9.17
CA ASN A 263 -19.76 -14.54 -9.49
C ASN A 263 -18.33 -14.36 -10.00
N ILE A 264 -17.36 -15.06 -9.40
CA ILE A 264 -15.95 -15.04 -9.83
C ILE A 264 -15.80 -15.66 -11.22
N ARG A 265 -16.51 -16.75 -11.54
CA ARG A 265 -16.50 -17.31 -12.89
C ARG A 265 -17.07 -16.34 -13.92
N GLU A 266 -18.19 -15.68 -13.61
CA GLU A 266 -18.79 -14.67 -14.49
C GLU A 266 -17.87 -13.47 -14.71
N ASN A 267 -17.17 -13.01 -13.66
CA ASN A 267 -16.15 -11.96 -13.77
C ASN A 267 -14.96 -12.40 -14.62
N TYR A 268 -14.46 -13.61 -14.41
CA TYR A 268 -13.39 -14.20 -15.22
C TYR A 268 -13.77 -14.24 -16.71
N GLU A 269 -14.97 -14.71 -17.05
CA GLU A 269 -15.47 -14.75 -18.43
C GLU A 269 -15.54 -13.34 -19.05
N ARG A 270 -15.98 -12.35 -18.28
CA ARG A 270 -15.99 -10.94 -18.70
C ARG A 270 -14.59 -10.40 -18.93
N HIS A 271 -13.66 -10.63 -18.00
CA HIS A 271 -12.27 -10.19 -18.11
C HIS A 271 -11.52 -10.86 -19.27
N LEU A 272 -11.81 -12.13 -19.51
CA LEU A 272 -11.33 -12.85 -20.69
C LEU A 272 -11.85 -12.20 -21.98
N ALA A 273 -13.14 -11.85 -22.03
CA ALA A 273 -13.74 -11.15 -23.17
C ALA A 273 -13.23 -9.71 -23.35
N ASP A 274 -12.91 -9.01 -22.25
CA ASP A 274 -12.29 -7.68 -22.25
C ASP A 274 -10.82 -7.71 -22.70
N GLY A 275 -10.23 -8.91 -22.81
CA GLY A 275 -8.87 -9.11 -23.28
C GLY A 275 -7.80 -8.75 -22.25
N ILE A 276 -8.07 -8.96 -20.95
CA ILE A 276 -7.03 -8.86 -19.92
C ILE A 276 -5.89 -9.81 -20.29
N PRO A 277 -4.63 -9.33 -20.37
CA PRO A 277 -3.53 -10.18 -20.80
C PRO A 277 -3.37 -11.43 -19.93
N ARG A 278 -3.08 -12.57 -20.58
CA ARG A 278 -2.78 -13.88 -19.97
C ARG A 278 -3.94 -14.54 -19.23
N TRP A 279 -5.10 -13.89 -19.10
CA TRP A 279 -6.32 -14.49 -18.52
C TRP A 279 -6.82 -15.68 -19.34
N ASP A 280 -6.42 -15.80 -20.60
CA ASP A 280 -6.75 -16.90 -21.48
C ASP A 280 -5.96 -18.19 -21.20
N ARG A 281 -5.01 -18.18 -20.25
CA ARG A 281 -4.28 -19.39 -19.85
C ARG A 281 -5.25 -20.42 -19.26
N PRO A 282 -5.33 -21.64 -19.84
CA PRO A 282 -6.07 -22.72 -19.24
C PRO A 282 -5.37 -23.15 -17.94
N GLY A 283 -6.14 -23.30 -16.86
CA GLY A 283 -5.63 -23.84 -15.59
C GLY A 283 -5.67 -25.37 -15.55
N SER A 284 -4.94 -25.97 -14.62
CA SER A 284 -5.15 -27.37 -14.25
C SER A 284 -6.14 -27.49 -13.09
N GLU A 285 -7.07 -28.44 -13.15
CA GLU A 285 -8.00 -28.73 -12.03
C GLU A 285 -7.32 -29.42 -10.82
N SER A 286 -6.01 -29.69 -10.88
CA SER A 286 -5.35 -30.67 -9.98
C SER A 286 -3.90 -30.37 -9.58
N GLY A 287 -3.44 -29.12 -9.48
CA GLY A 287 -2.00 -28.90 -9.24
C GLY A 287 -1.52 -27.48 -8.88
N TYR A 288 -0.41 -27.46 -8.13
CA TYR A 288 0.30 -26.25 -7.67
C TYR A 288 0.82 -25.39 -8.84
N GLU A 289 1.07 -26.02 -10.00
CA GLU A 289 1.21 -25.39 -11.31
C GLU A 289 0.70 -26.34 -12.42
N PRO A 290 0.13 -25.80 -13.52
CA PRO A 290 -0.01 -24.37 -13.80
C PRO A 290 -1.38 -23.80 -13.45
N TYR A 291 -1.39 -22.76 -12.62
CA TYR A 291 -2.55 -21.88 -12.43
C TYR A 291 -3.04 -21.34 -13.77
N GLY A 292 -4.37 -21.24 -13.91
CA GLY A 292 -5.02 -20.58 -15.04
C GLY A 292 -5.50 -19.18 -14.70
N GLY A 293 -6.08 -18.50 -15.69
CA GLY A 293 -6.68 -17.18 -15.48
C GLY A 293 -7.82 -17.19 -14.45
N LEU A 294 -8.59 -18.27 -14.35
CA LEU A 294 -9.67 -18.40 -13.35
C LEU A 294 -9.13 -18.48 -11.92
N ASP A 295 -7.99 -19.13 -11.71
CA ASP A 295 -7.34 -19.16 -10.39
C ASP A 295 -6.79 -17.79 -10.01
N MET A 296 -6.26 -17.05 -10.99
CA MET A 296 -5.79 -15.67 -10.77
C MET A 296 -6.94 -14.70 -10.52
N GLU A 297 -8.10 -14.87 -11.16
CA GLU A 297 -9.32 -14.12 -10.84
C GLU A 297 -9.72 -14.31 -9.37
N LEU A 298 -9.72 -15.56 -8.90
CA LEU A 298 -10.05 -15.89 -7.51
C LEU A 298 -9.04 -15.29 -6.53
N TRP A 299 -7.75 -15.49 -6.80
CA TRP A 299 -6.68 -14.96 -5.94
C TRP A 299 -6.74 -13.43 -5.87
N ALA A 300 -6.87 -12.75 -7.01
CA ALA A 300 -6.95 -11.29 -7.09
C ALA A 300 -8.20 -10.78 -6.36
N THR A 301 -9.35 -11.45 -6.51
CA THR A 301 -10.58 -11.11 -5.77
C THR A 301 -10.37 -11.14 -4.27
N ARG A 302 -9.79 -12.23 -3.74
CA ARG A 302 -9.49 -12.38 -2.30
C ARG A 302 -8.45 -11.35 -1.84
N CYS A 303 -7.42 -11.11 -2.65
CA CYS A 303 -6.38 -10.10 -2.38
C CYS A 303 -6.98 -8.70 -2.24
N LEU A 304 -7.87 -8.33 -3.15
CA LEU A 304 -8.56 -7.03 -3.16
C LEU A 304 -9.54 -6.90 -1.99
N ASP A 305 -10.23 -7.98 -1.60
CA ASP A 305 -11.05 -7.99 -0.39
C ASP A 305 -10.23 -7.66 0.86
N ASN A 306 -9.07 -8.28 1.04
CA ASN A 306 -8.18 -7.97 2.16
C ASN A 306 -7.67 -6.52 2.12
N ASN A 307 -7.23 -6.05 0.95
CA ASN A 307 -6.75 -4.69 0.78
C ASN A 307 -7.86 -3.64 0.92
N SER A 308 -9.14 -4.02 0.83
CA SER A 308 -10.28 -3.11 1.07
C SER A 308 -10.42 -2.71 2.53
N VAL A 309 -10.04 -3.61 3.45
CA VAL A 309 -10.23 -3.43 4.91
C VAL A 309 -8.93 -3.16 5.67
N THR A 310 -7.78 -3.61 5.16
CA THR A 310 -6.47 -3.40 5.79
C THR A 310 -5.75 -2.24 5.13
N LYS A 311 -5.54 -1.14 5.88
CA LYS A 311 -4.94 0.10 5.37
C LYS A 311 -3.65 0.43 6.11
N PRO A 312 -2.48 -0.03 5.65
CA PRO A 312 -1.20 0.39 6.20
C PRO A 312 -1.03 1.91 6.12
N ALA A 313 -0.37 2.47 7.12
CA ALA A 313 0.05 3.87 7.11
C ALA A 313 1.11 4.11 6.03
N ILE A 314 1.94 3.10 5.73
CA ILE A 314 2.91 3.12 4.63
C ILE A 314 3.15 1.69 4.12
N ASN A 315 3.41 1.57 2.82
CA ASN A 315 3.79 0.33 2.13
C ASN A 315 5.21 0.49 1.60
N ILE A 316 6.06 -0.50 1.87
CA ILE A 316 7.49 -0.51 1.56
C ILE A 316 7.80 -1.84 0.88
N ILE A 317 8.54 -1.78 -0.23
CA ILE A 317 9.23 -2.91 -0.82
C ILE A 317 10.69 -2.77 -0.41
N GLU A 318 11.17 -3.72 0.39
CA GLU A 318 12.59 -3.91 0.62
C GLU A 318 13.20 -4.56 -0.63
N GLY A 319 13.86 -3.73 -1.44
CA GLY A 319 14.57 -4.13 -2.65
C GLY A 319 16.04 -3.75 -2.58
N ILE A 320 16.68 -3.92 -1.43
CA ILE A 320 18.15 -3.86 -1.35
C ILE A 320 18.70 -4.93 -2.32
N PHE A 321 18.06 -6.08 -2.32
CA PHE A 321 18.20 -7.09 -3.35
C PHE A 321 16.85 -7.68 -3.75
N GLY A 322 16.73 -7.99 -5.04
CA GLY A 322 15.59 -8.69 -5.62
C GLY A 322 15.83 -10.20 -5.69
N HIS A 323 14.75 -10.97 -5.82
CA HIS A 323 14.79 -12.44 -5.90
C HIS A 323 13.90 -12.97 -7.02
N ASP A 324 14.48 -13.73 -7.95
CA ASP A 324 13.75 -14.30 -9.10
C ASP A 324 13.25 -15.72 -8.83
N GLY A 325 12.49 -16.29 -9.77
CA GLY A 325 11.90 -17.62 -9.65
C GLY A 325 10.59 -17.70 -8.84
N ASN A 326 10.52 -18.72 -7.99
CA ASN A 326 9.39 -19.01 -7.11
C ASN A 326 9.89 -19.80 -5.89
N PHE A 327 9.98 -19.10 -4.75
CA PHE A 327 10.73 -19.60 -3.59
C PHE A 327 12.16 -19.95 -4.04
N HIS A 328 12.61 -21.19 -3.86
CA HIS A 328 13.98 -21.59 -4.20
C HIS A 328 14.15 -22.06 -5.63
N LEU A 329 13.05 -22.30 -6.35
CA LEU A 329 13.09 -22.78 -7.72
C LEU A 329 13.22 -21.59 -8.65
N GLY A 330 14.08 -21.67 -9.65
CA GLY A 330 14.32 -20.55 -10.56
C GLY A 330 15.11 -20.94 -11.81
N PRO A 331 15.48 -19.94 -12.63
CA PRO A 331 16.09 -20.13 -13.93
C PRO A 331 17.56 -20.57 -13.88
N HIS A 332 18.21 -20.48 -12.72
CA HIS A 332 19.66 -20.65 -12.60
C HIS A 332 19.99 -22.08 -12.22
N ASN A 333 20.00 -22.98 -13.21
CA ASN A 333 20.18 -24.42 -13.00
C ASN A 333 19.15 -25.03 -12.02
N GLY A 334 17.92 -24.51 -12.05
CA GLY A 334 16.82 -24.93 -11.18
C GLY A 334 16.72 -24.14 -9.87
N TYR A 335 17.58 -23.13 -9.65
CA TYR A 335 17.57 -22.28 -8.47
C TYR A 335 17.14 -20.85 -8.77
N ALA A 336 16.52 -20.23 -7.78
CA ALA A 336 16.36 -18.79 -7.70
C ALA A 336 17.68 -18.12 -7.30
N GLU A 337 17.90 -16.89 -7.76
CA GLU A 337 19.06 -16.08 -7.40
C GLU A 337 18.66 -14.72 -6.81
N ASN A 338 19.61 -14.11 -6.11
CA ASN A 338 19.50 -12.79 -5.50
C ASN A 338 20.28 -11.77 -6.31
N PHE A 339 19.69 -10.61 -6.57
CA PHE A 339 20.31 -9.54 -7.35
C PHE A 339 20.35 -8.26 -6.54
N LEU A 340 21.53 -7.66 -6.36
CA LEU A 340 21.64 -6.32 -5.76
C LEU A 340 20.90 -5.31 -6.65
N SER A 341 19.73 -4.87 -6.17
CA SER A 341 18.88 -3.90 -6.83
C SER A 341 19.03 -2.51 -6.21
N ASN A 342 19.42 -2.44 -4.93
CA ASN A 342 19.72 -1.21 -4.20
C ASN A 342 18.62 -0.14 -4.25
N VAL A 343 17.36 -0.57 -4.29
CA VAL A 343 16.19 0.31 -4.34
C VAL A 343 15.17 -0.06 -3.26
N ILE A 344 14.75 0.93 -2.49
CA ILE A 344 13.61 0.82 -1.59
C ILE A 344 12.46 1.62 -2.20
N ILE A 345 11.35 0.94 -2.44
CA ILE A 345 10.17 1.51 -3.11
C ILE A 345 9.09 1.67 -2.06
N PHE A 346 8.51 2.85 -1.90
CA PHE A 346 7.49 3.05 -0.87
C PHE A 346 6.44 4.09 -1.24
N GLY A 347 5.30 4.04 -0.55
CA GLY A 347 4.17 4.92 -0.79
C GLY A 347 2.93 4.54 0.03
N LYS A 348 1.89 5.37 -0.02
CA LYS A 348 0.64 5.13 0.73
C LYS A 348 -0.25 4.09 0.05
N ASN A 349 -0.33 4.10 -1.29
CA ASN A 349 -1.14 3.15 -2.05
C ASN A 349 -0.33 1.87 -2.40
N PRO A 350 -0.69 0.68 -1.88
CA PRO A 350 0.07 -0.54 -2.14
C PRO A 350 0.09 -0.94 -3.61
N PHE A 351 -0.97 -0.64 -4.38
CA PHE A 351 -1.03 -1.03 -5.79
C PHE A 351 -0.15 -0.16 -6.67
N TYR A 352 -0.01 1.14 -6.38
CA TYR A 352 0.95 1.98 -7.10
C TYR A 352 2.40 1.60 -6.76
N VAL A 353 2.68 1.31 -5.49
CA VAL A 353 3.98 0.77 -5.07
C VAL A 353 4.28 -0.54 -5.81
N ASP A 354 3.30 -1.44 -5.91
CA ASP A 354 3.47 -2.71 -6.62
C ASP A 354 3.61 -2.54 -8.14
N ILE A 355 2.88 -1.60 -8.77
CA ILE A 355 3.02 -1.29 -10.20
C ILE A 355 4.45 -0.81 -10.52
N ILE A 356 4.98 0.10 -9.72
CA ILE A 356 6.36 0.59 -9.87
C ILE A 356 7.36 -0.53 -9.57
N GLY A 357 7.10 -1.36 -8.55
CA GLY A 357 7.89 -2.55 -8.28
C GLY A 357 7.94 -3.54 -9.44
N HIS A 358 6.80 -3.82 -10.10
CA HIS A 358 6.76 -4.67 -11.29
C HIS A 358 7.53 -4.07 -12.45
N TRP A 359 7.42 -2.76 -12.67
CA TRP A 359 8.20 -2.06 -13.68
C TRP A 359 9.70 -2.21 -13.43
N LEU A 360 10.16 -1.89 -12.22
CA LEU A 360 11.58 -1.99 -11.84
C LEU A 360 12.06 -3.45 -11.84
N GLY A 361 11.17 -4.41 -11.60
CA GLY A 361 11.43 -5.85 -11.68
C GLY A 361 11.51 -6.41 -13.10
N GLY A 362 11.50 -5.56 -14.13
CA GLY A 362 11.65 -5.99 -15.52
C GLY A 362 10.33 -6.28 -16.25
N HIS A 363 9.18 -6.18 -15.59
CA HIS A 363 7.88 -6.48 -16.22
C HIS A 363 7.15 -5.24 -16.72
N GLU A 364 6.17 -5.45 -17.59
CA GLU A 364 5.19 -4.47 -18.05
C GLU A 364 3.91 -4.62 -17.21
N PRO A 365 3.59 -3.69 -16.27
CA PRO A 365 2.47 -3.86 -15.34
C PRO A 365 1.11 -4.10 -16.01
N GLY A 366 0.93 -3.63 -17.24
CA GLY A 366 -0.29 -3.90 -18.01
C GLY A 366 -0.59 -5.39 -18.24
N ASN A 367 0.41 -6.27 -18.13
CA ASN A 367 0.24 -7.71 -18.29
C ASN A 367 -0.26 -8.45 -17.03
N PHE A 368 -0.50 -7.74 -15.92
CA PHE A 368 -0.92 -8.34 -14.64
C PHE A 368 -2.38 -7.99 -14.34
N GLY A 369 -3.27 -8.98 -14.39
CA GLY A 369 -4.69 -8.77 -14.15
C GLY A 369 -5.03 -8.25 -12.75
N LEU A 370 -4.18 -8.48 -11.73
CA LEU A 370 -4.37 -7.86 -10.41
C LEU A 370 -4.59 -6.35 -10.52
N PHE A 371 -3.83 -5.65 -11.37
CA PHE A 371 -3.93 -4.20 -11.50
C PHE A 371 -5.18 -3.76 -12.28
N HIS A 372 -5.61 -4.55 -13.27
CA HIS A 372 -6.89 -4.33 -13.96
C HIS A 372 -8.06 -4.44 -12.98
N LEU A 373 -8.09 -5.50 -12.18
CA LEU A 373 -9.13 -5.72 -11.17
C LEU A 373 -9.06 -4.66 -10.05
N ALA A 374 -7.86 -4.22 -9.66
CA ALA A 374 -7.67 -3.13 -8.70
C ALA A 374 -8.24 -1.81 -9.24
N GLN A 375 -8.01 -1.51 -10.52
CA GLN A 375 -8.57 -0.33 -11.18
C GLN A 375 -10.10 -0.42 -11.29
N GLU A 376 -10.64 -1.57 -11.69
CA GLU A 376 -12.08 -1.80 -11.75
C GLU A 376 -12.76 -1.59 -10.39
N ARG A 377 -12.13 -2.09 -9.31
CA ARG A 377 -12.64 -1.92 -7.94
C ARG A 377 -12.32 -0.56 -7.32
N GLY A 378 -11.70 0.35 -8.07
CA GLY A 378 -11.45 1.74 -7.64
C GLY A 378 -10.33 1.91 -6.62
N PHE A 379 -9.40 0.96 -6.50
CA PHE A 379 -8.20 1.10 -5.67
C PHE A 379 -7.15 2.03 -6.30
N ILE A 380 -7.16 2.12 -7.62
CA ILE A 380 -6.25 2.92 -8.43
C ILE A 380 -7.02 3.51 -9.62
N THR A 381 -6.53 4.63 -10.14
CA THR A 381 -7.13 5.30 -11.31
C THR A 381 -6.39 4.99 -12.60
N THR A 382 -5.17 4.46 -12.52
CA THR A 382 -4.32 4.14 -13.68
C THR A 382 -3.49 2.89 -13.40
N ILE A 383 -3.33 2.04 -14.40
CA ILE A 383 -2.36 0.94 -14.42
C ILE A 383 -1.06 1.33 -15.16
N ASN A 384 -1.05 2.47 -15.85
CA ASN A 384 0.11 2.98 -16.55
C ASN A 384 1.11 3.55 -15.54
N PRO A 385 2.31 2.94 -15.37
CA PRO A 385 3.29 3.37 -14.39
C PRO A 385 3.80 4.80 -14.67
N ALA A 386 3.83 5.24 -15.93
CA ALA A 386 4.27 6.60 -16.28
C ALA A 386 3.30 7.70 -15.82
N ARG A 387 2.08 7.34 -15.39
CA ARG A 387 1.08 8.27 -14.83
C ARG A 387 1.10 8.31 -13.29
N ILE A 388 1.91 7.49 -12.64
CA ILE A 388 2.08 7.50 -11.19
C ILE A 388 3.13 8.55 -10.84
N PRO A 389 2.83 9.54 -9.97
CA PRO A 389 3.82 10.50 -9.51
C PRO A 389 5.00 9.78 -8.85
N LEU A 390 6.21 10.04 -9.33
CA LEU A 390 7.42 9.33 -8.91
C LEU A 390 8.48 10.31 -8.41
N TYR A 391 9.09 9.98 -7.28
CA TYR A 391 10.11 10.80 -6.65
C TYR A 391 11.31 9.95 -6.26
N GLU A 392 12.52 10.46 -6.48
CA GLU A 392 13.68 9.99 -5.73
C GLU A 392 13.61 10.58 -4.32
N TRP A 393 13.91 9.77 -3.33
CA TRP A 393 13.89 10.13 -1.92
C TRP A 393 15.30 10.09 -1.36
N ASP A 394 15.77 11.26 -0.96
CA ASP A 394 17.00 11.40 -0.22
C ASP A 394 16.66 11.58 1.28
N PRO A 395 17.23 10.76 2.19
CA PRO A 395 16.88 10.81 3.61
C PRO A 395 17.11 12.17 4.29
N GLU A 396 17.98 13.02 3.76
CA GLU A 396 18.33 14.32 4.33
C GLU A 396 17.53 15.47 3.70
N THR A 397 17.31 15.39 2.38
CA THR A 397 16.75 16.49 1.58
C THR A 397 15.31 16.24 1.12
N GLY A 398 14.82 15.00 1.23
CA GLY A 398 13.44 14.60 0.91
C GLY A 398 13.22 14.24 -0.56
N ALA A 399 12.05 14.58 -1.08
CA ALA A 399 11.58 14.14 -2.39
C ALA A 399 11.99 15.06 -3.55
N THR A 400 12.58 14.47 -4.59
CA THR A 400 12.85 15.12 -5.89
C THR A 400 12.08 14.41 -7.01
N PRO A 401 11.26 15.11 -7.82
CA PRO A 401 10.54 14.48 -8.92
C PRO A 401 11.48 13.75 -9.90
N THR A 402 11.10 12.54 -10.30
CA THR A 402 11.89 11.71 -11.23
C THR A 402 11.00 11.02 -12.26
N SER A 403 11.60 10.19 -13.11
CA SER A 403 10.92 9.43 -14.15
C SER A 403 11.49 8.02 -14.26
N LEU A 404 10.68 7.09 -14.75
CA LEU A 404 11.00 5.65 -14.79
C LEU A 404 12.28 5.32 -15.56
N ASP A 405 12.57 6.09 -16.62
CA ASP A 405 13.75 5.92 -17.47
C ASP A 405 15.09 6.21 -16.77
N LYS A 406 15.04 6.93 -15.64
CA LYS A 406 16.24 7.25 -14.85
C LYS A 406 16.58 6.19 -13.81
N ILE A 407 15.68 5.25 -13.55
CA ILE A 407 15.83 4.26 -12.50
C ILE A 407 16.23 2.94 -13.12
N GLN A 408 17.36 2.39 -12.65
CA GLN A 408 17.83 1.10 -13.11
C GLN A 408 16.82 0.01 -12.75
N ARG A 409 16.52 -0.85 -13.72
CA ARG A 409 15.69 -2.04 -13.55
C ARG A 409 16.57 -3.22 -13.11
N THR A 410 15.99 -4.10 -12.31
CA THR A 410 16.55 -5.40 -11.93
C THR A 410 15.58 -6.46 -12.38
N PRO A 411 15.76 -7.06 -13.58
CA PRO A 411 14.84 -8.06 -14.08
C PRO A 411 14.75 -9.28 -13.15
N LEU A 412 13.54 -9.60 -12.68
CA LEU A 412 13.25 -10.75 -11.84
C LEU A 412 12.34 -11.69 -12.61
N LEU A 413 12.90 -12.80 -13.11
CA LEU A 413 12.12 -13.80 -13.85
C LEU A 413 11.06 -14.45 -12.95
N THR A 414 9.90 -14.76 -13.52
CA THR A 414 8.76 -15.39 -12.83
C THR A 414 8.20 -16.52 -13.69
N CYS A 415 7.40 -17.40 -13.09
CA CYS A 415 6.60 -18.41 -13.79
C CYS A 415 5.13 -17.98 -14.05
N TYR A 416 4.80 -16.72 -13.78
CA TYR A 416 3.44 -16.19 -13.87
C TYR A 416 2.77 -16.43 -15.21
N LEU A 417 1.67 -17.18 -15.19
CA LEU A 417 0.79 -17.44 -16.34
C LEU A 417 1.56 -17.62 -17.66
N ARG A 418 2.52 -18.55 -17.66
CA ARG A 418 3.32 -18.92 -18.83
C ARG A 418 2.44 -19.14 -20.08
N ARG A 419 2.93 -18.79 -21.26
CA ARG A 419 2.28 -19.00 -22.56
C ARG A 419 2.87 -20.22 -23.27
N ASP A 420 2.52 -21.41 -22.80
CA ASP A 420 2.90 -22.70 -23.38
C ASP A 420 1.72 -23.52 -23.93
N TYR A 421 0.63 -22.82 -24.27
CA TYR A 421 -0.62 -23.37 -24.77
C TYR A 421 -0.99 -22.70 -26.10
N ASN A 422 -1.90 -23.32 -26.85
CA ASN A 422 -2.37 -22.80 -28.15
C ASN A 422 -1.25 -22.51 -29.17
N GLY A 423 -0.17 -23.32 -29.15
CA GLY A 423 0.97 -23.18 -30.05
C GLY A 423 1.99 -22.10 -29.64
N GLN A 424 1.81 -21.47 -28.48
CA GLN A 424 2.79 -20.54 -27.90
C GLN A 424 3.93 -21.30 -27.22
N THR A 425 5.11 -20.69 -27.17
CA THR A 425 6.34 -21.30 -26.67
C THR A 425 7.13 -20.33 -25.78
N GLU A 426 6.55 -19.96 -24.63
CA GLU A 426 7.23 -19.17 -23.60
C GLU A 426 7.97 -20.09 -22.61
N ASP A 427 9.16 -19.66 -22.19
CA ASP A 427 9.97 -20.36 -21.18
C ASP A 427 9.29 -20.34 -19.79
N LEU A 428 9.55 -21.37 -18.96
CA LEU A 428 9.00 -21.44 -17.60
C LEU A 428 9.30 -20.17 -16.81
N TRP A 429 10.54 -19.70 -16.89
CA TRP A 429 10.99 -18.49 -16.22
C TRP A 429 11.12 -17.39 -17.28
N HIS A 430 10.28 -16.37 -17.18
CA HIS A 430 10.18 -15.31 -18.18
C HIS A 430 9.87 -13.96 -17.52
N LEU A 431 10.01 -12.88 -18.29
CA LEU A 431 9.45 -11.58 -17.94
C LEU A 431 8.10 -11.44 -18.66
N CYS A 432 7.09 -10.92 -17.97
CA CYS A 432 5.86 -10.45 -18.62
C CYS A 432 6.07 -9.01 -19.12
N ASP A 433 6.98 -8.83 -20.07
CA ASP A 433 7.44 -7.54 -20.58
C ASP A 433 6.87 -7.19 -21.96
N GLU A 434 5.88 -7.94 -22.45
CA GLU A 434 5.26 -7.65 -23.72
C GLU A 434 4.65 -6.25 -23.72
N PRO A 435 4.92 -5.41 -24.75
CA PRO A 435 4.42 -4.05 -24.80
C PRO A 435 2.91 -4.01 -24.59
N TYR A 436 2.47 -3.24 -23.59
CA TYR A 436 1.07 -3.07 -23.29
C TYR A 436 0.60 -1.72 -23.80
N ASP A 437 -0.41 -1.72 -24.67
CA ASP A 437 -1.10 -0.49 -25.05
C ASP A 437 -1.95 -0.03 -23.87
N TYR A 438 -1.35 0.82 -23.05
CA TYR A 438 -2.04 1.66 -22.08
C TYR A 438 -2.89 2.68 -22.82
N LYS A 439 -3.89 2.21 -23.58
CA LYS A 439 -4.76 2.99 -24.45
C LYS A 439 -4.89 4.35 -23.84
N ASP A 440 -4.30 5.35 -24.50
CA ASP A 440 -4.45 6.73 -24.11
C ASP A 440 -5.93 7.01 -24.28
N ASN A 441 -6.70 6.72 -23.24
CA ASN A 441 -8.09 7.07 -23.18
C ASN A 441 -8.10 8.58 -22.95
N ALA A 442 -7.84 9.33 -24.02
CA ALA A 442 -8.70 10.42 -24.39
C ALA A 442 -10.14 9.89 -24.29
N ILE A 443 -10.74 10.08 -23.11
CA ILE A 443 -12.16 9.99 -22.77
C ILE A 443 -12.99 9.26 -23.86
N SER A 444 -13.09 7.94 -23.75
CA SER A 444 -14.21 7.18 -24.32
C SER A 444 -15.20 6.92 -23.19
N LEU A 445 -16.44 7.36 -23.37
CA LEU A 445 -17.59 7.12 -22.49
C LEU A 445 -17.85 5.62 -22.35
N HIS A 446 -17.21 4.93 -21.41
CA HIS A 446 -17.60 3.58 -21.03
C HIS A 446 -18.54 3.62 -19.81
N ARG A 447 -19.79 3.30 -20.10
CA ARG A 447 -20.89 3.15 -19.15
C ARG A 447 -20.69 1.85 -18.36
N HIS A 448 -20.13 1.91 -17.16
CA HIS A 448 -20.14 0.78 -16.24
C HIS A 448 -21.42 0.80 -15.40
N LYS A 449 -22.26 -0.23 -15.56
CA LYS A 449 -23.31 -0.56 -14.59
C LYS A 449 -22.67 -1.34 -13.44
N SER A 450 -22.04 -0.66 -12.48
CA SER A 450 -21.85 -1.25 -11.15
C SER A 450 -23.07 -0.92 -10.29
N LYS A 451 -23.49 -1.87 -9.45
CA LYS A 451 -24.69 -1.76 -8.60
C LYS A 451 -24.27 -1.57 -7.13
N LEU A 452 -24.47 -0.34 -6.63
CA LEU A 452 -24.39 0.20 -5.23
C LEU A 452 -22.98 0.30 -4.60
N SER A 453 -22.61 1.32 -3.80
CA SER A 453 -23.23 2.57 -3.34
C SER A 453 -22.12 3.62 -3.23
N LEU A 454 -22.03 4.49 -4.24
CA LEU A 454 -20.98 5.47 -4.46
C LEU A 454 -21.29 6.79 -3.73
N SER A 455 -20.25 7.44 -3.19
CA SER A 455 -20.26 8.89 -2.99
C SER A 455 -20.81 9.56 -4.27
N LEU A 456 -21.90 10.31 -4.13
CA LEU A 456 -22.60 10.88 -5.29
C LEU A 456 -21.77 11.96 -5.96
N LEU A 457 -20.93 12.70 -5.21
CA LEU A 457 -20.00 13.69 -5.72
C LEU A 457 -18.63 13.48 -5.06
N ASN A 458 -17.60 13.24 -5.86
CA ASN A 458 -16.23 13.02 -5.40
C ASN A 458 -15.42 14.31 -5.47
N GLN A 459 -14.22 14.28 -4.87
CA GLN A 459 -13.27 15.38 -4.96
C GLN A 459 -12.82 15.58 -6.41
N ASN A 460 -12.78 16.84 -6.88
CA ASN A 460 -12.28 17.17 -8.20
C ASN A 460 -10.77 16.89 -8.28
N TYR A 461 -10.27 16.48 -9.44
CA TYR A 461 -8.87 16.19 -9.67
C TYR A 461 -8.39 16.74 -11.03
N PRO A 462 -7.24 17.43 -11.11
CA PRO A 462 -6.37 17.80 -9.99
C PRO A 462 -7.05 18.78 -9.01
N ASN A 463 -6.56 18.83 -7.76
CA ASN A 463 -6.91 19.84 -6.75
C ASN A 463 -5.75 20.03 -5.76
N PRO A 464 -4.97 21.13 -5.78
CA PRO A 464 -5.18 22.30 -6.63
C PRO A 464 -5.04 22.01 -8.11
N PHE A 465 -5.73 22.76 -8.96
CA PHE A 465 -5.67 22.63 -10.41
C PHE A 465 -5.21 23.91 -11.09
N ASN A 466 -4.61 23.75 -12.26
CA ASN A 466 -4.37 24.84 -13.21
C ASN A 466 -5.23 24.62 -14.45
N SER A 467 -5.96 25.65 -14.87
CA SER A 467 -6.77 25.76 -16.10
C SER A 467 -7.93 24.77 -16.23
N PHE A 468 -7.81 23.50 -15.85
CA PHE A 468 -8.87 22.50 -15.89
C PHE A 468 -8.83 21.53 -14.69
N THR A 469 -9.99 21.03 -14.29
CA THR A 469 -10.13 19.96 -13.28
C THR A 469 -11.25 19.03 -13.66
N ASP A 470 -11.16 17.77 -13.28
CA ASP A 470 -12.19 16.76 -13.53
C ASP A 470 -13.03 16.54 -12.26
N ILE A 471 -14.35 16.67 -12.37
CA ILE A 471 -15.31 16.45 -11.29
C ILE A 471 -15.96 15.08 -11.53
N SER A 472 -15.71 14.11 -10.64
CA SER A 472 -16.39 12.81 -10.70
C SER A 472 -17.61 12.75 -9.79
N PHE A 473 -18.66 12.10 -10.26
CA PHE A 473 -19.93 11.96 -9.55
C PHE A 473 -20.66 10.70 -10.00
N SER A 474 -21.53 10.16 -9.16
CA SER A 474 -22.28 8.93 -9.44
C SER A 474 -23.75 9.15 -9.13
N ILE A 475 -24.65 8.55 -9.91
CA ILE A 475 -26.09 8.58 -9.63
C ILE A 475 -26.68 7.16 -9.59
N PRO A 476 -27.39 6.79 -8.50
CA PRO A 476 -27.85 5.43 -8.25
C PRO A 476 -29.12 5.07 -9.04
N LYS A 477 -29.78 6.07 -9.62
CA LYS A 477 -30.99 5.92 -10.43
C LYS A 477 -31.02 6.98 -11.53
N ASP A 478 -31.85 6.76 -12.54
CA ASP A 478 -32.09 7.77 -13.57
C ASP A 478 -32.70 9.04 -12.96
N GLY A 479 -32.23 10.21 -13.37
CA GLY A 479 -32.75 11.47 -12.84
C GLY A 479 -32.05 12.70 -13.39
N TYR A 480 -32.54 13.86 -12.98
CA TYR A 480 -31.99 15.13 -13.40
C TYR A 480 -30.80 15.52 -12.52
N VAL A 481 -29.64 15.78 -13.14
CA VAL A 481 -28.40 16.17 -12.46
C VAL A 481 -28.02 17.59 -12.85
N ARG A 482 -27.69 18.40 -11.85
CA ARG A 482 -27.12 19.73 -12.04
C ARG A 482 -25.89 19.91 -11.14
N ILE A 483 -24.75 20.28 -11.72
CA ILE A 483 -23.55 20.68 -10.96
C ILE A 483 -23.35 22.16 -11.18
N GLU A 484 -23.11 22.88 -10.08
CA GLU A 484 -22.93 24.32 -10.01
C GLU A 484 -21.59 24.62 -9.38
N ILE A 485 -20.92 25.69 -9.81
CA ILE A 485 -19.64 26.14 -9.27
C ILE A 485 -19.79 27.57 -8.78
N TYR A 486 -19.30 27.85 -7.58
CA TYR A 486 -19.40 29.11 -6.87
C TYR A 486 -18.01 29.64 -6.53
N ASP A 487 -17.82 30.96 -6.58
CA ASP A 487 -16.63 31.62 -6.04
C ASP A 487 -16.68 31.68 -4.50
N ALA A 488 -15.58 32.11 -3.86
CA ALA A 488 -15.49 32.28 -2.41
C ALA A 488 -16.50 33.28 -1.81
N ARG A 489 -17.14 34.12 -2.63
CA ARG A 489 -18.18 35.09 -2.22
C ARG A 489 -19.59 34.51 -2.38
N GLY A 490 -19.71 33.27 -2.88
CA GLY A 490 -20.99 32.60 -3.14
C GLY A 490 -21.63 32.97 -4.47
N ASN A 491 -20.92 33.62 -5.39
CA ASN A 491 -21.44 33.91 -6.73
C ASN A 491 -21.36 32.66 -7.60
N LEU A 492 -22.43 32.33 -8.32
CA LEU A 492 -22.44 31.23 -9.29
C LEU A 492 -21.58 31.61 -10.51
N VAL A 493 -20.50 30.88 -10.74
CA VAL A 493 -19.52 31.12 -11.82
C VAL A 493 -19.56 30.08 -12.93
N GLY A 494 -20.28 28.97 -12.75
CA GLY A 494 -20.39 27.93 -13.78
C GLY A 494 -21.44 26.86 -13.48
N ILE A 495 -21.97 26.24 -14.55
CA ILE A 495 -22.86 25.08 -14.46
C ILE A 495 -22.36 24.00 -15.44
N PRO A 496 -21.37 23.18 -15.04
CA PRO A 496 -20.76 22.19 -15.95
C PRO A 496 -21.73 21.14 -16.49
N ILE A 497 -22.78 20.79 -15.72
CA ILE A 497 -23.81 19.85 -16.16
C ILE A 497 -25.17 20.27 -15.65
N ASN A 498 -26.20 20.10 -16.48
CA ASN A 498 -27.59 20.44 -16.18
C ASN A 498 -28.53 19.65 -17.12
N LYS A 499 -28.70 18.35 -16.89
CA LYS A 499 -29.51 17.49 -17.77
C LYS A 499 -30.00 16.21 -17.07
N LYS A 500 -30.95 15.52 -17.71
CA LYS A 500 -31.36 14.16 -17.30
C LYS A 500 -30.28 13.15 -17.67
N MET A 501 -29.89 12.30 -16.72
CA MET A 501 -28.84 11.30 -16.85
C MET A 501 -29.33 9.95 -16.33
N GLN A 502 -28.78 8.86 -16.86
CA GLN A 502 -29.11 7.50 -16.44
C GLN A 502 -28.28 7.08 -15.22
N ALA A 503 -28.70 6.08 -14.46
CA ALA A 503 -27.89 5.55 -13.36
C ALA A 503 -26.47 5.15 -13.84
N GLY A 504 -25.44 5.53 -13.09
CA GLY A 504 -24.04 5.27 -13.41
C GLY A 504 -23.06 6.29 -12.81
N SER A 505 -21.77 6.06 -13.05
CA SER A 505 -20.68 6.96 -12.65
C SER A 505 -20.24 7.83 -13.83
N TYR A 506 -19.87 9.08 -13.54
CA TYR A 506 -19.58 10.11 -14.52
C TYR A 506 -18.34 10.91 -14.11
N LEU A 507 -17.57 11.35 -15.10
CA LEU A 507 -16.45 12.27 -14.96
C LEU A 507 -16.68 13.42 -15.93
N ILE A 508 -16.64 14.66 -15.44
CA ILE A 508 -16.79 15.86 -16.28
C ILE A 508 -15.56 16.77 -16.12
N ARG A 509 -15.02 17.26 -17.23
CA ARG A 509 -13.94 18.25 -17.19
C ARG A 509 -14.51 19.66 -17.08
N TRP A 510 -14.06 20.41 -16.09
CA TRP A 510 -14.35 21.83 -15.91
C TRP A 510 -13.14 22.68 -16.35
N ASP A 511 -13.38 23.60 -17.30
CA ASP A 511 -12.40 24.59 -17.74
C ASP A 511 -12.60 25.90 -16.96
N SER A 512 -11.54 26.36 -16.32
CA SER A 512 -11.50 27.53 -15.44
C SER A 512 -10.63 28.67 -15.97
N LYS A 513 -10.22 28.64 -17.25
CA LYS A 513 -9.29 29.62 -17.84
C LYS A 513 -9.64 31.08 -17.55
N ASN A 514 -10.92 31.42 -17.44
CA ASN A 514 -11.40 32.79 -17.20
C ASN A 514 -11.62 33.14 -15.72
N LEU A 515 -11.27 32.25 -14.79
CA LEU A 515 -11.43 32.45 -13.36
C LEU A 515 -10.08 32.82 -12.69
N PRO A 516 -10.07 33.69 -11.65
CA PRO A 516 -8.86 33.99 -10.89
C PRO A 516 -8.46 32.84 -9.95
N SER A 517 -7.18 32.76 -9.57
CA SER A 517 -6.72 31.83 -8.53
C SER A 517 -7.52 32.03 -7.24
N GLY A 518 -7.85 30.94 -6.54
CA GLY A 518 -8.66 31.01 -5.32
C GLY A 518 -9.42 29.73 -5.01
N ILE A 519 -10.19 29.77 -3.92
CA ILE A 519 -11.06 28.68 -3.48
C ILE A 519 -12.43 28.84 -4.16
N TYR A 520 -12.92 27.74 -4.71
CA TYR A 520 -14.25 27.61 -5.28
C TYR A 520 -15.01 26.48 -4.58
N LEU A 521 -16.34 26.57 -4.58
CA LEU A 521 -17.24 25.52 -4.11
C LEU A 521 -17.98 24.95 -5.32
N TYR A 522 -18.08 23.64 -5.45
CA TYR A 522 -18.98 23.01 -6.41
C TYR A 522 -20.03 22.17 -5.70
N ARG A 523 -21.24 22.20 -6.26
CA ARG A 523 -22.44 21.61 -5.67
C ARG A 523 -23.19 20.81 -6.70
N MET A 524 -23.51 19.57 -6.37
CA MET A 524 -24.37 18.69 -7.16
C MET A 524 -25.79 18.69 -6.59
N LEU A 525 -26.78 18.73 -7.48
CA LEU A 525 -28.21 18.61 -7.24
C LEU A 525 -28.72 17.38 -8.01
N PHE A 526 -29.33 16.41 -7.32
CA PHE A 526 -29.89 15.22 -7.95
C PHE A 526 -31.05 14.64 -7.12
N GLY A 527 -32.26 14.55 -7.69
CA GLY A 527 -33.38 13.85 -7.04
C GLY A 527 -33.73 14.34 -5.62
N GLY A 528 -33.52 15.63 -5.32
CA GLY A 528 -33.68 16.23 -3.99
C GLY A 528 -32.43 16.18 -3.11
N TYR A 529 -31.42 15.41 -3.49
CA TYR A 529 -30.12 15.35 -2.81
C TYR A 529 -29.21 16.50 -3.25
N THR A 530 -28.48 17.06 -2.28
CA THR A 530 -27.50 18.13 -2.49
C THR A 530 -26.19 17.78 -1.79
N GLN A 531 -25.08 17.77 -2.53
CA GLN A 531 -23.73 17.58 -1.97
C GLN A 531 -22.79 18.61 -2.54
N ALA A 532 -21.92 19.16 -1.70
CA ALA A 532 -20.96 20.18 -2.09
C ALA A 532 -19.54 19.83 -1.63
N ARG A 533 -18.55 20.32 -2.37
CA ARG A 533 -17.12 20.17 -2.11
C ARG A 533 -16.37 21.42 -2.54
N THR A 534 -15.16 21.60 -2.01
CA THR A 534 -14.28 22.73 -2.34
C THR A 534 -13.24 22.33 -3.36
N MET A 535 -12.80 23.26 -4.20
CA MET A 535 -11.69 23.12 -5.14
C MET A 535 -10.80 24.36 -5.10
N THR A 536 -9.51 24.22 -5.37
CA THR A 536 -8.50 25.27 -5.32
C THR A 536 -7.90 25.46 -6.70
N LEU A 537 -8.11 26.63 -7.31
CA LEU A 537 -7.51 27.01 -8.58
C LEU A 537 -6.20 27.77 -8.33
N VAL A 538 -5.11 27.34 -8.96
CA VAL A 538 -3.79 27.98 -8.94
C VAL A 538 -3.36 28.27 -10.39
N LYS A 539 -3.11 29.53 -10.70
CA LYS A 539 -2.52 30.00 -11.95
C LYS A 539 -1.05 30.32 -11.79
#